data_AF-A0A925CBR8-F1
#
_entry.id   AF-A0A925CBR8-F1
#
_cell.length_a   1.000
_cell.length_b   1.000
_cell.length_c   1.000
_cell.angle_alpha   90.00
_cell.angle_beta   90.00
_cell.angle_gamma   90.00
#
_symmetry.space_group_name_H-M   'P 1'
#
loop_
_entity.id
_entity.type
_entity.pdbx_description
1 polymer ?
#
loop_
_entity_poly.entity_id
_entity_poly.type
_entity_poly.pdbx_seq_one_letter_code
_entity_poly.pdbx_strand_id
1 'polypeptide(L)'
;MKTAVRADWCWSVRSGNNPAPVATRPAWRIALALGAALALLHAAPAAAQEPANPVYLDDSSVAVESLLGLDSQIAAGNLDAGVRVLQKLLDEEGSRVVPARGQVDLYISVRTRVHQVLLANPRLLEHYRKLTEGRARDLLEGGDAARAEETCLLTTAGFEGALLLAIDSFEAGHFDAAL
;
A
#
# COMPACT_ATOMS: atom_id res chain seq x y z
N MET A 1 -41.78 71.64 -49.34
CA MET A 1 -42.04 72.82 -50.20
C MET A 1 -40.76 73.61 -50.34
N LYS A 2 -40.46 74.07 -51.58
CA LYS A 2 -39.43 75.06 -51.98
C LYS A 2 -37.97 74.55 -52.11
N THR A 3 -37.51 74.22 -53.32
CA THR A 3 -36.87 75.08 -54.38
C THR A 3 -35.34 75.18 -54.15
N ALA A 4 -34.52 74.63 -55.07
CA ALA A 4 -33.81 75.34 -56.16
C ALA A 4 -32.59 76.14 -55.61
N VAL A 5 -31.40 76.29 -56.20
CA VAL A 5 -30.82 76.05 -57.52
C VAL A 5 -29.36 76.58 -57.45
N ARG A 6 -28.41 76.02 -58.23
CA ARG A 6 -27.13 76.62 -58.70
C ARG A 6 -26.06 77.00 -57.66
N ALA A 7 -24.78 77.14 -58.00
CA ALA A 7 -24.06 77.09 -59.26
C ALA A 7 -22.59 76.72 -58.98
N ASP A 8 -21.99 76.11 -59.99
CA ASP A 8 -20.64 76.29 -60.51
C ASP A 8 -19.77 77.40 -59.86
N TRP A 9 -18.47 77.13 -59.75
CA TRP A 9 -17.42 77.71 -60.61
C TRP A 9 -16.04 77.48 -59.99
N CYS A 10 -15.37 76.51 -60.61
CA CYS A 10 -13.96 76.42 -60.94
C CYS A 10 -13.06 77.66 -60.72
N TRP A 11 -11.99 77.51 -59.94
CA TRP A 11 -10.57 77.85 -60.22
C TRP A 11 -9.78 77.68 -58.90
N SER A 12 -8.49 77.36 -58.81
CA SER A 12 -7.46 76.79 -59.68
C SER A 12 -6.23 76.57 -58.77
N VAL A 13 -5.17 76.07 -59.39
CA VAL A 13 -3.76 76.21 -59.00
C VAL A 13 -3.21 75.18 -58.00
N ARG A 14 -2.15 74.56 -58.53
CA ARG A 14 -1.34 73.45 -58.10
C ARG A 14 0.00 74.02 -57.67
N SER A 15 0.53 73.63 -56.50
CA SER A 15 1.94 73.24 -56.31
C SER A 15 2.30 73.16 -54.83
N GLY A 16 3.00 72.09 -54.44
CA GLY A 16 4.05 72.21 -53.43
C GLY A 16 4.07 71.15 -52.32
N ASN A 17 5.01 70.22 -52.47
CA ASN A 17 5.80 69.54 -51.45
C ASN A 17 5.16 68.60 -50.42
N ASN A 18 5.44 67.32 -50.65
CA ASN A 18 5.28 66.20 -49.76
C ASN A 18 6.63 65.91 -49.04
N PRO A 19 6.66 65.76 -47.71
CA PRO A 19 7.66 64.93 -47.05
C PRO A 19 7.10 63.56 -46.62
N ALA A 20 8.01 62.57 -46.61
CA ALA A 20 7.79 61.12 -46.60
C ALA A 20 7.01 60.54 -45.40
N PRO A 21 6.37 59.36 -45.56
CA PRO A 21 5.74 58.63 -44.46
C PRO A 21 6.76 57.97 -43.53
N VAL A 22 6.58 58.19 -42.22
CA VAL A 22 7.31 57.52 -41.14
C VAL A 22 6.92 56.04 -41.11
N ALA A 23 7.92 55.16 -41.29
CA ALA A 23 7.75 53.71 -41.24
C ALA A 23 7.47 53.24 -39.80
N THR A 24 6.21 52.93 -39.50
CA THR A 24 5.82 52.26 -38.26
C THR A 24 6.19 50.78 -38.32
N ARG A 25 7.12 50.34 -37.46
CA ARG A 25 7.49 48.92 -37.31
C ARG A 25 6.26 48.12 -36.86
N PRO A 26 6.00 46.93 -37.44
CA PRO A 26 4.72 46.26 -37.25
C PRO A 26 4.72 45.48 -35.92
N ALA A 27 3.82 45.85 -35.01
CA ALA A 27 3.71 45.40 -33.61
C ALA A 27 3.42 43.90 -33.41
N TRP A 28 3.10 43.16 -34.48
CA TRP A 28 2.75 41.74 -34.42
C TRP A 28 3.91 40.82 -33.99
N ARG A 29 5.17 41.24 -34.17
CA ARG A 29 6.34 40.45 -33.74
C ARG A 29 6.48 40.36 -32.22
N ILE A 30 5.94 41.32 -31.47
CA ILE A 30 5.97 41.32 -29.99
C ILE A 30 4.87 40.40 -29.44
N ALA A 31 3.70 40.39 -30.07
CA ALA A 31 2.59 39.54 -29.65
C ALA A 31 2.89 38.03 -29.77
N LEU A 32 3.65 37.64 -30.80
CA LEU A 32 4.01 36.23 -31.04
C LEU A 32 5.04 35.70 -30.03
N ALA A 33 5.97 36.55 -29.57
CA ALA A 33 6.96 36.17 -28.56
C ALA A 33 6.34 35.99 -27.15
N LEU A 34 5.32 36.80 -26.81
CA LEU A 34 4.66 36.72 -25.51
C LEU A 34 3.80 35.45 -25.37
N GLY A 35 3.12 35.05 -26.45
CA GLY A 35 2.29 33.83 -26.46
C GLY A 35 3.10 32.54 -26.27
N ALA A 36 4.28 32.46 -26.90
CA ALA A 36 5.18 31.31 -26.74
C ALA A 36 5.77 31.20 -25.33
N ALA A 37 6.10 32.33 -24.69
CA ALA A 37 6.59 32.36 -23.31
C ALA A 37 5.52 31.93 -22.30
N LEU A 38 4.24 32.28 -22.53
CA LEU A 38 3.15 31.86 -21.66
C LEU A 38 2.83 30.36 -21.78
N ALA A 39 2.95 29.80 -22.98
CA ALA A 39 2.78 28.36 -23.22
C ALA A 39 3.88 27.51 -22.56
N LEU A 40 5.13 28.01 -22.53
CA LEU A 40 6.24 27.37 -21.82
C LEU A 40 6.08 27.43 -20.29
N LEU A 41 5.39 28.45 -19.76
CA LEU A 41 5.11 28.57 -18.33
C LEU A 41 3.99 27.63 -17.84
N HIS A 42 3.14 27.13 -18.75
CA HIS A 42 2.06 26.17 -18.46
C HIS A 42 2.39 24.74 -18.86
N ALA A 43 3.59 24.48 -19.37
CA ALA A 43 4.12 23.13 -19.51
C ALA A 43 4.48 22.61 -18.11
N ALA A 44 3.47 22.16 -17.36
CA ALA A 44 3.67 21.41 -16.14
C ALA A 44 4.63 20.23 -16.43
N PRO A 45 5.55 19.88 -15.52
CA PRO A 45 6.43 18.75 -15.71
C PRO A 45 5.60 17.46 -15.61
N ALA A 46 5.00 17.03 -16.72
CA ALA A 46 4.32 15.73 -16.82
C ALA A 46 5.31 14.55 -16.73
N ALA A 47 6.62 14.82 -16.69
CA ALA A 47 7.69 13.84 -16.65
C ALA A 47 8.19 13.48 -15.24
N ALA A 48 7.51 13.93 -14.17
CA ALA A 48 7.90 13.66 -12.78
C ALA A 48 6.80 12.97 -11.96
N GLN A 49 5.91 12.22 -12.61
CA GLN A 49 5.10 11.24 -11.88
C GLN A 49 6.03 10.09 -11.50
N GLU A 50 6.53 10.12 -10.26
CA GLU A 50 7.22 8.99 -9.65
C GLU A 50 6.34 7.74 -9.86
N PRO A 51 6.87 6.64 -10.44
CA PRO A 51 6.07 5.43 -10.61
C PRO A 51 5.53 5.05 -9.24
N ALA A 52 4.20 5.03 -9.11
CA ALA A 52 3.51 4.73 -7.87
C ALA A 52 4.17 3.52 -7.23
N ASN A 53 4.81 3.72 -6.07
CA ASN A 53 5.59 2.70 -5.38
C ASN A 53 4.70 1.45 -5.22
N PRO A 54 4.92 0.38 -5.99
CA PRO A 54 4.04 -0.77 -5.93
C PRO A 54 4.12 -1.35 -4.53
N VAL A 55 2.97 -1.42 -3.84
CA VAL A 55 2.87 -2.05 -2.54
C VAL A 55 3.05 -3.55 -2.75
N TYR A 56 4.22 -4.05 -2.41
CA TYR A 56 4.50 -5.48 -2.42
C TYR A 56 3.94 -6.11 -1.15
N LEU A 57 3.31 -7.25 -1.32
CA LEU A 57 2.85 -8.09 -0.23
C LEU A 57 4.06 -8.80 0.38
N ASP A 58 4.20 -8.81 1.70
CA ASP A 58 5.26 -9.56 2.40
C ASP A 58 4.88 -11.04 2.46
N ASP A 59 5.02 -11.72 1.32
CA ASP A 59 4.73 -13.14 1.18
C ASP A 59 5.90 -14.02 1.61
N SER A 60 5.59 -15.23 2.09
CA SER A 60 6.59 -16.19 2.53
C SER A 60 6.58 -17.43 1.66
N SER A 61 7.47 -17.47 0.65
CA SER A 61 7.70 -18.68 -0.15
C SER A 61 8.17 -19.86 0.71
N VAL A 62 9.00 -19.59 1.71
CA VAL A 62 9.49 -20.58 2.69
C VAL A 62 8.34 -21.20 3.47
N ALA A 63 7.37 -20.40 3.91
CA ALA A 63 6.20 -20.92 4.61
C ALA A 63 5.32 -21.79 3.69
N VAL A 64 5.12 -21.38 2.43
CA VAL A 64 4.37 -22.18 1.45
C VAL A 64 5.02 -23.56 1.25
N GLU A 65 6.32 -23.61 1.01
CA GLU A 65 7.06 -24.87 0.81
C GLU A 65 7.02 -25.76 2.06
N SER A 66 7.24 -25.18 3.23
CA SER A 66 7.24 -25.90 4.51
C SER A 66 5.87 -26.51 4.82
N LEU A 67 4.78 -25.78 4.56
CA LEU A 67 3.42 -26.24 4.77
C LEU A 67 3.01 -27.33 3.77
N LEU A 68 3.47 -27.26 2.51
CA LEU A 68 3.26 -28.34 1.55
C LEU A 68 3.98 -29.63 1.94
N GLY A 69 5.21 -29.52 2.45
CA GLY A 69 5.99 -30.66 2.93
C GLY A 69 5.41 -31.30 4.20
N LEU A 70 4.68 -30.54 5.01
CA LEU A 70 4.16 -30.99 6.30
C LEU A 70 3.16 -32.16 6.19
N ASP A 71 2.31 -32.16 5.17
CA ASP A 71 1.32 -33.24 4.96
C ASP A 71 2.01 -34.61 4.84
N SER A 72 3.17 -34.66 4.17
CA SER A 72 3.97 -35.89 4.06
C SER A 72 4.57 -36.34 5.39
N GLN A 73 4.98 -35.39 6.25
CA GLN A 73 5.52 -35.70 7.58
C GLN A 73 4.43 -36.23 8.52
N ILE A 74 3.23 -35.64 8.47
CA ILE A 74 2.07 -36.10 9.23
C ILE A 74 1.69 -37.51 8.78
N ALA A 75 1.63 -37.76 7.46
CA ALA A 75 1.33 -39.08 6.91
C ALA A 75 2.38 -40.14 7.30
N ALA A 76 3.65 -39.74 7.41
CA ALA A 76 4.74 -40.60 7.88
C ALA A 76 4.77 -40.81 9.41
N GLY A 77 3.87 -40.17 10.17
CA GLY A 77 3.81 -40.27 11.63
C GLY A 77 4.88 -39.45 12.37
N ASN A 78 5.63 -38.60 11.67
CA ASN A 78 6.73 -37.80 12.22
C ASN A 78 6.21 -36.49 12.85
N LEU A 79 5.32 -36.60 13.82
CA LEU A 79 4.60 -35.45 14.39
C LEU A 79 5.54 -34.44 15.06
N ASP A 80 6.57 -34.88 15.77
CA ASP A 80 7.50 -33.99 16.47
C ASP A 80 8.32 -33.12 15.49
N ALA A 81 8.68 -33.68 14.33
CA ALA A 81 9.35 -32.91 13.28
C ALA A 81 8.38 -31.87 12.69
N GLY A 82 7.13 -32.26 12.44
CA GLY A 82 6.08 -31.34 12.00
C GLY A 82 5.86 -30.20 12.98
N VAL A 83 5.78 -30.48 14.29
CA VAL A 83 5.65 -29.45 15.34
C VAL A 83 6.83 -28.48 15.31
N ARG A 84 8.07 -28.97 15.20
CA ARG A 84 9.24 -28.09 15.13
C ARG A 84 9.22 -27.17 13.91
N VAL A 85 8.80 -27.69 12.76
CA VAL A 85 8.62 -26.88 11.54
C VAL A 85 7.55 -25.81 11.76
N LEU A 86 6.38 -26.18 12.30
CA LEU A 86 5.30 -25.24 12.58
C LEU A 86 5.70 -24.15 13.58
N GLN A 87 6.39 -24.52 14.66
CA GLN A 87 6.86 -23.54 15.65
C GLN A 87 7.87 -22.57 15.03
N LYS A 88 8.80 -23.07 14.20
CA LYS A 88 9.76 -22.23 13.48
C LYS A 88 9.05 -21.21 12.58
N LEU A 89 8.00 -21.65 11.86
CA LEU A 89 7.18 -20.74 11.04
C LEU A 89 6.48 -19.66 11.88
N LEU A 90 5.97 -20.01 13.06
CA LEU A 90 5.37 -19.02 13.97
C LEU A 90 6.39 -18.01 14.48
N ASP A 91 7.60 -18.47 14.78
CA ASP A 91 8.67 -17.64 15.34
C ASP A 91 9.26 -16.64 14.33
N GLU A 92 9.46 -17.09 13.08
CA GLU A 92 10.20 -16.36 12.05
C GLU A 92 9.29 -15.68 11.00
N GLU A 93 8.15 -16.29 10.69
CA GLU A 93 7.34 -15.95 9.51
C GLU A 93 5.89 -15.61 9.88
N GLY A 94 5.53 -15.59 11.18
CA GLY A 94 4.15 -15.56 11.65
C GLY A 94 3.28 -14.41 11.13
N SER A 95 3.87 -13.23 10.93
CA SER A 95 3.21 -12.02 10.40
C SER A 95 3.18 -11.94 8.87
N ARG A 96 4.03 -12.72 8.17
CA ARG A 96 4.02 -12.81 6.71
C ARG A 96 2.76 -13.50 6.23
N VAL A 97 2.49 -13.39 4.93
CA VAL A 97 1.27 -13.97 4.35
C VAL A 97 1.54 -15.10 3.37
N VAL A 98 0.54 -15.95 3.24
CA VAL A 98 0.50 -17.08 2.31
C VAL A 98 -0.89 -17.17 1.67
N PRO A 99 -1.01 -17.74 0.46
CA PRO A 99 -2.31 -17.97 -0.15
C PRO A 99 -3.21 -18.85 0.73
N ALA A 100 -4.47 -18.47 0.85
CA ALA A 100 -5.47 -19.29 1.51
C ALA A 100 -5.73 -20.57 0.70
N ARG A 101 -5.95 -21.69 1.39
CA ARG A 101 -6.13 -22.99 0.72
C ARG A 101 -7.34 -22.95 -0.21
N GLY A 102 -7.11 -23.14 -1.50
CA GLY A 102 -8.15 -23.18 -2.53
C GLY A 102 -8.65 -21.82 -3.00
N GLN A 103 -8.01 -20.71 -2.58
CA GLN A 103 -8.36 -19.35 -3.01
C GLN A 103 -7.09 -18.61 -3.42
N VAL A 104 -6.95 -18.35 -4.72
CA VAL A 104 -5.70 -17.78 -5.29
C VAL A 104 -5.54 -16.29 -4.95
N ASP A 105 -6.65 -15.57 -4.80
CA ASP A 105 -6.66 -14.12 -4.59
C ASP A 105 -6.83 -13.72 -3.11
N LEU A 106 -6.85 -14.69 -2.19
CA LEU A 106 -6.97 -14.45 -0.75
C LEU A 106 -5.68 -14.85 -0.05
N TYR A 107 -5.08 -13.91 0.66
CA TYR A 107 -3.90 -14.15 1.49
C TYR A 107 -4.27 -14.08 2.97
N ILE A 108 -3.69 -14.98 3.76
CA ILE A 108 -3.83 -15.01 5.21
C ILE A 108 -2.45 -15.07 5.84
N SER A 109 -2.34 -14.67 7.11
CA SER A 109 -1.06 -14.78 7.80
C SER A 109 -0.62 -16.24 7.93
N VAL A 110 0.70 -16.45 7.97
CA VAL A 110 1.30 -17.75 8.27
C VAL A 110 0.76 -18.26 9.61
N ARG A 111 0.62 -17.39 10.62
CA ARG A 111 0.00 -17.74 11.91
C ARG A 111 -1.39 -18.34 11.75
N THR A 112 -2.28 -17.66 11.02
CA THR A 112 -3.64 -18.17 10.76
C THR A 112 -3.59 -19.52 10.05
N ARG A 113 -2.70 -19.68 9.06
CA ARG A 113 -2.55 -20.93 8.31
C ARG A 113 -2.04 -22.07 9.19
N VAL A 114 -1.05 -21.82 10.05
CA VAL A 114 -0.52 -22.80 11.01
C VAL A 114 -1.60 -23.22 12.01
N HIS A 115 -2.35 -22.27 12.56
CA HIS A 115 -3.45 -22.58 13.48
C HIS A 115 -4.53 -23.44 12.82
N GLN A 116 -4.91 -23.14 11.56
CA GLN A 116 -5.84 -23.99 10.81
C GLN A 116 -5.33 -25.43 10.67
N VAL A 117 -4.04 -25.62 10.39
CA VAL A 117 -3.44 -26.95 10.26
C VAL A 117 -3.46 -27.70 11.58
N LEU A 118 -3.09 -27.04 12.68
CA LEU A 118 -3.11 -27.63 14.02
C LEU A 118 -4.54 -28.03 14.43
N LEU A 119 -5.51 -27.14 14.26
CA LEU A 119 -6.91 -27.39 14.59
C LEU A 119 -7.55 -28.49 13.73
N ALA A 120 -7.14 -28.62 12.46
CA ALA A 120 -7.59 -29.70 11.58
C ALA A 120 -6.99 -31.07 11.94
N ASN A 121 -5.90 -31.13 12.72
CA ASN A 121 -5.18 -32.35 13.06
C ASN A 121 -5.03 -32.52 14.58
N PRO A 122 -6.04 -33.07 15.29
CA PRO A 122 -6.04 -33.15 16.75
C PRO A 122 -4.81 -33.83 17.37
N ARG A 123 -4.29 -34.88 16.72
CA ARG A 123 -3.06 -35.56 17.15
C ARG A 123 -1.83 -34.65 17.07
N LEU A 124 -1.70 -33.87 16.01
CA LEU A 124 -0.60 -32.93 15.85
C LEU A 124 -0.70 -31.80 16.88
N LEU A 125 -1.91 -31.28 17.13
CA LEU A 125 -2.16 -30.27 18.16
C LEU A 125 -1.81 -30.77 19.57
N GLU A 126 -2.09 -32.02 19.89
CA GLU A 126 -1.72 -32.60 21.18
C GLU A 126 -0.18 -32.65 21.34
N HIS A 127 0.54 -33.09 20.31
CA HIS A 127 2.00 -33.07 20.30
C HIS A 127 2.56 -31.65 20.38
N TYR A 128 1.97 -30.70 19.64
CA TYR A 128 2.34 -29.29 19.69
C TYR A 128 2.23 -28.74 21.13
N ARG A 129 1.09 -28.95 21.79
CA ARG A 129 0.89 -28.52 23.17
C ARG A 129 1.92 -29.15 24.11
N LYS A 130 2.14 -30.46 24.01
CA LYS A 130 3.12 -31.16 24.86
C LYS A 130 4.54 -30.60 24.73
N LEU A 131 4.97 -30.24 23.51
CA LEU A 131 6.33 -29.76 23.25
C LEU A 131 6.51 -28.26 23.52
N THR A 132 5.50 -27.45 23.22
CA THR A 132 5.61 -25.98 23.27
C THR A 132 5.19 -25.39 24.62
N GLU A 133 4.39 -26.08 25.43
CA GLU A 133 3.86 -25.55 26.70
C GLU A 133 4.93 -25.06 27.67
N GLY A 134 6.07 -25.75 27.78
CA GLY A 134 7.17 -25.32 28.66
C GLY A 134 7.71 -23.95 28.25
N ARG A 135 8.03 -23.79 26.96
CA ARG A 135 8.49 -22.52 26.40
C ARG A 135 7.46 -21.40 26.56
N ALA A 136 6.19 -21.70 26.31
CA ALA A 136 5.11 -20.72 26.45
C ALA A 136 4.98 -20.22 27.90
N ARG A 137 5.15 -21.13 28.88
CA ARG A 137 5.17 -20.77 30.30
C ARG A 137 6.39 -19.94 30.66
N ASP A 138 7.58 -20.29 30.17
CA ASP A 138 8.79 -19.52 30.41
C ASP A 138 8.66 -18.07 29.91
N LEU A 139 8.03 -17.86 28.75
CA LEU A 139 7.73 -16.51 28.23
C LEU A 139 6.77 -15.74 29.14
N LEU A 140 5.70 -16.39 29.58
CA LEU A 140 4.69 -15.78 30.44
C LEU A 140 5.26 -15.41 31.81
N GLU A 141 5.99 -16.32 32.45
CA GLU A 141 6.67 -16.08 33.74
C GLU A 141 7.78 -15.04 33.61
N GLY A 142 8.39 -14.93 32.43
CA GLY A 142 9.34 -13.87 32.06
C GLY A 142 8.69 -12.50 31.81
N GLY A 143 7.36 -12.39 31.85
CA GLY A 143 6.61 -11.16 31.61
C GLY A 143 6.39 -10.82 30.13
N ASP A 144 6.69 -11.73 29.21
CA ASP A 144 6.52 -11.55 27.77
C ASP A 144 5.22 -12.21 27.28
N ALA A 145 4.09 -11.72 27.80
CA ALA A 145 2.76 -12.19 27.43
C ALA A 145 2.48 -12.00 25.93
N ALA A 146 3.00 -10.92 25.33
CA ALA A 146 2.90 -10.62 23.91
C ALA A 146 3.52 -11.73 23.06
N ARG A 147 4.76 -12.14 23.36
CA ARG A 147 5.41 -13.20 22.60
C ARG A 147 4.78 -14.57 22.84
N ALA A 148 4.30 -14.83 24.05
CA ALA A 148 3.58 -16.06 24.38
C ALA A 148 2.28 -16.20 23.58
N GLU A 149 1.48 -15.14 23.48
CA GLU A 149 0.29 -15.08 22.61
C GLU A 149 0.72 -15.29 21.15
N GLU A 150 1.68 -14.49 20.67
CA GLU A 150 2.01 -14.42 19.26
C GLU A 150 2.52 -15.74 18.67
N THR A 151 3.35 -16.46 19.44
CA THR A 151 4.07 -17.65 18.96
C THR A 151 3.56 -18.97 19.54
N CYS A 152 2.78 -18.91 20.63
CA CYS A 152 2.35 -20.07 21.38
C CYS A 152 0.85 -20.07 21.71
N LEU A 153 0.02 -19.30 20.98
CA LEU A 153 -1.41 -19.09 21.28
C LEU A 153 -2.19 -20.35 21.66
N LEU A 154 -1.97 -21.47 20.96
CA LEU A 154 -2.75 -22.70 21.14
C LEU A 154 -2.30 -23.58 22.34
N THR A 155 -1.43 -23.05 23.20
CA THR A 155 -1.02 -23.63 24.49
C THR A 155 -1.82 -23.01 25.64
N THR A 156 -1.74 -23.59 26.85
CA THR A 156 -2.45 -23.03 28.01
C THR A 156 -1.86 -21.67 28.38
N ALA A 157 -0.54 -21.58 28.49
CA ALA A 157 0.16 -20.33 28.77
C ALA A 157 -0.01 -19.27 27.66
N GLY A 158 -0.12 -19.69 26.40
CA GLY A 158 -0.40 -18.78 25.28
C GLY A 158 -1.78 -18.11 25.38
N PHE A 159 -2.82 -18.88 25.73
CA PHE A 159 -4.14 -18.31 26.00
C PHE A 159 -4.17 -17.41 27.24
N GLU A 160 -3.40 -17.75 28.28
CA GLU A 160 -3.25 -16.88 29.45
C GLU A 160 -2.57 -15.56 29.07
N GLY A 161 -1.52 -15.60 28.24
CA GLY A 161 -0.89 -14.41 27.67
C GLY A 161 -1.89 -13.54 26.89
N ALA A 162 -2.70 -14.17 26.02
CA ALA A 162 -3.75 -13.47 25.28
C ALA A 162 -4.77 -12.78 26.22
N LEU A 163 -5.16 -13.46 27.30
CA LEU A 163 -6.06 -12.89 28.30
C LEU A 163 -5.44 -11.68 29.01
N LEU A 164 -4.16 -11.75 29.39
CA LEU A 164 -3.46 -10.63 30.02
C LEU A 164 -3.38 -9.41 29.09
N LEU A 165 -3.09 -9.63 27.80
CA LEU A 165 -3.06 -8.54 26.80
C LEU A 165 -4.44 -7.91 26.59
N ALA A 166 -5.50 -8.73 26.60
CA ALA A 166 -6.87 -8.23 26.50
C ALA A 166 -7.25 -7.38 27.73
N ILE A 167 -6.84 -7.79 28.93
CA ILE A 167 -7.03 -7.01 30.17
C ILE A 167 -6.28 -5.68 30.07
N ASP A 168 -5.00 -5.68 29.69
CA ASP A 168 -4.21 -4.46 29.52
C ASP A 168 -4.84 -3.50 28.50
N SER A 169 -5.30 -4.04 27.37
CA SER A 169 -6.01 -3.26 26.34
C SER A 169 -7.31 -2.65 26.86
N PHE A 170 -8.06 -3.39 27.68
CA PHE A 170 -9.28 -2.91 28.32
C PHE A 170 -8.99 -1.79 29.32
N GLU A 171 -7.97 -1.95 30.16
CA GLU A 171 -7.55 -0.93 31.14
C GLU A 171 -7.03 0.35 30.46
N ALA A 172 -6.39 0.22 29.29
CA ALA A 172 -5.95 1.34 28.47
C ALA A 172 -7.09 2.03 27.69
N GLY A 173 -8.31 1.46 27.68
CA GLY A 173 -9.45 1.96 26.91
C GLY A 173 -9.38 1.67 25.40
N HIS A 174 -8.54 0.73 24.97
CA HIS A 174 -8.42 0.28 23.58
C HIS A 174 -9.41 -0.87 23.29
N PHE A 175 -10.71 -0.57 23.27
CA PHE A 175 -11.75 -1.57 23.06
C PHE A 175 -11.67 -2.27 21.70
N ASP A 176 -11.15 -1.58 20.67
CA ASP A 176 -10.99 -2.15 19.32
C ASP A 176 -9.88 -3.22 19.25
N ALA A 177 -8.94 -3.23 20.21
CA ALA A 177 -7.81 -4.17 20.26
C ALA A 177 -8.09 -5.39 21.14
N ALA A 178 -9.18 -5.39 21.91
CA ALA A 178 -9.48 -6.41 22.93
C ALA A 178 -10.38 -7.58 22.43
N LEU A 179 -10.65 -7.67 21.13
CA LEU A 179 -11.62 -8.60 20.51
C LEU A 179 -10.99 -9.67 19.63
#